data_AF-A0A6J6DUL1-F1
#
_entry.id   AF-A0A6J6DUL1-F1
#
_cell.length_a   1.000
_cell.length_b   1.000
_cell.length_c   1.000
_cell.angle_alpha   90.00
_cell.angle_beta   90.00
_cell.angle_gamma   90.00
#
_symmetry.space_group_name_H-M   'P 1'
#
loop_
_entity.id
_entity.type
_entity.pdbx_description
1 polymer ?
#
loop_
_entity_poly.entity_id
_entity_poly.type
_entity_poly.pdbx_seq_one_letter_code
_entity_poly.pdbx_strand_id
1 'polypeptide(L)'
;MSFYEELLTLGQWLQPTDKLALYRFFIETQKDRYVKDARILQLHGELKTSIANGEITYEVKGDYVFYTAKKKNSAEKYENLRKVKLGKISTLTSKRLQKFFAQSEVDVLANFPLPGVNPQEEGGFGFFACPFYDLNYYSNGRGKIIGFFKKLQAKDDELLEKLLAS
;
A
#
# COMPACT_ATOMS: atom_id res chain seq x y z
N MET A 1 6.01 3.15 -22.89
CA MET A 1 5.86 2.67 -21.51
C MET A 1 5.56 3.89 -20.68
N SER A 2 4.43 3.92 -19.98
CA SER A 2 4.10 5.04 -19.10
C SER A 2 4.97 5.03 -17.84
N PHE A 3 5.04 6.16 -17.12
CA PHE A 3 5.83 6.22 -15.88
C PHE A 3 5.31 5.22 -14.86
N TYR A 4 3.98 5.04 -14.79
CA TYR A 4 3.38 4.00 -13.95
C TYR A 4 3.86 2.59 -14.32
N GLU A 5 3.86 2.22 -15.60
CA GLU A 5 4.34 0.91 -16.07
C GLU A 5 5.80 0.66 -15.70
N GLU A 6 6.65 1.69 -15.78
CA GLU A 6 8.06 1.61 -15.34
C GLU A 6 8.15 1.27 -13.85
N LEU A 7 7.41 1.99 -13.00
CA LEU A 7 7.42 1.75 -11.55
C LEU A 7 6.96 0.34 -11.17
N LEU A 8 6.09 -0.29 -11.97
CA LEU A 8 5.65 -1.67 -11.73
C LEU A 8 6.79 -2.70 -11.83
N THR A 9 7.91 -2.34 -12.47
CA THR A 9 9.05 -3.24 -12.72
C THR A 9 10.21 -3.04 -11.74
N LEU A 10 10.21 -1.94 -10.98
CA LEU A 10 11.34 -1.54 -10.16
C LEU A 10 11.48 -2.37 -8.87
N GLY A 11 10.37 -2.81 -8.26
CA GLY A 11 10.43 -3.65 -7.06
C GLY A 11 11.25 -3.03 -5.92
N GLN A 12 12.32 -3.73 -5.50
CA GLN A 12 13.20 -3.27 -4.42
C GLN A 12 13.91 -1.94 -4.72
N TRP A 13 14.03 -1.58 -6.01
CA TRP A 13 14.70 -0.38 -6.49
C TRP A 13 13.83 0.89 -6.40
N LEU A 14 12.55 0.75 -6.06
CA LEU A 14 11.66 1.88 -5.82
C LEU A 14 12.19 2.74 -4.67
N GLN A 15 12.39 4.03 -4.95
CA GLN A 15 12.82 4.99 -3.94
C GLN A 15 11.68 5.29 -2.95
N PRO A 16 11.99 5.79 -1.74
CA PRO A 16 10.96 6.18 -0.78
C PRO A 16 9.95 7.20 -1.34
N THR A 17 10.41 8.10 -2.21
CA THR A 17 9.58 9.09 -2.91
C THR A 17 8.64 8.43 -3.91
N ASP A 18 9.11 7.45 -4.68
CA ASP A 18 8.28 6.70 -5.65
C ASP A 18 7.18 5.92 -4.93
N LYS A 19 7.54 5.25 -3.82
CA LYS A 19 6.57 4.50 -2.98
C LYS A 19 5.51 5.44 -2.40
N LEU A 20 5.89 6.63 -1.94
CA LEU A 20 4.94 7.63 -1.45
C LEU A 20 4.06 8.18 -2.58
N ALA A 21 4.61 8.42 -3.77
CA ALA A 21 3.86 8.88 -4.93
C ALA A 21 2.85 7.82 -5.40
N LEU A 22 3.26 6.55 -5.49
CA LEU A 22 2.37 5.42 -5.77
C LEU A 22 1.24 5.30 -4.74
N TYR A 23 1.56 5.44 -3.46
CA TYR A 23 0.53 5.42 -2.41
C TYR A 23 -0.50 6.55 -2.62
N ARG A 24 -0.06 7.78 -2.92
CA ARG A 24 -0.97 8.90 -3.20
C ARG A 24 -1.79 8.64 -4.47
N PHE A 25 -1.14 8.19 -5.54
CA PHE A 25 -1.76 7.85 -6.81
C PHE A 25 -2.85 6.77 -6.65
N PHE A 26 -2.60 5.72 -5.88
CA PHE A 26 -3.59 4.68 -5.61
C PHE A 26 -4.78 5.19 -4.80
N ILE A 27 -4.54 6.03 -3.78
CA ILE A 27 -5.63 6.67 -3.03
C ILE A 27 -6.57 7.47 -3.94
N GLU A 28 -6.01 8.16 -4.93
CA GLU A 28 -6.76 9.02 -5.84
C GLU A 28 -7.49 8.21 -6.92
N THR A 29 -6.79 7.30 -7.58
CA THR A 29 -7.30 6.58 -8.75
C THR A 29 -8.13 5.34 -8.41
N GLN A 30 -7.86 4.69 -7.27
CA GLN A 30 -8.51 3.43 -6.89
C GLN A 30 -9.65 3.62 -5.87
N LYS A 31 -10.03 4.88 -5.60
CA LYS A 31 -11.00 5.23 -4.54
C LYS A 31 -12.29 4.43 -4.60
N ASP A 32 -12.91 4.33 -5.78
CA ASP A 32 -14.19 3.63 -5.95
C ASP A 32 -14.05 2.13 -5.77
N ARG A 33 -12.93 1.55 -6.26
CA ARG A 33 -12.59 0.15 -6.02
C ARG A 33 -12.41 -0.10 -4.53
N TYR A 34 -11.60 0.70 -3.85
CA TYR A 34 -11.37 0.53 -2.41
C TYR A 34 -12.62 0.69 -1.54
N VAL A 35 -13.59 1.52 -1.96
CA VAL A 35 -14.90 1.60 -1.29
C VAL A 35 -15.66 0.28 -1.43
N LYS A 36 -15.66 -0.33 -2.62
CA LYS A 36 -16.30 -1.63 -2.87
C LYS A 36 -15.58 -2.74 -2.12
N ASP A 37 -14.26 -2.79 -2.21
CA ASP A 37 -13.40 -3.75 -1.51
C ASP A 37 -13.60 -3.71 0.00
N ALA A 38 -13.71 -2.50 0.58
CA ALA A 38 -13.99 -2.34 2.01
C ALA A 38 -15.36 -2.93 2.40
N ARG A 39 -16.39 -2.78 1.55
CA ARG A 39 -17.72 -3.37 1.79
C ARG A 39 -17.66 -4.89 1.69
N ILE A 40 -17.00 -5.43 0.67
CA ILE A 40 -16.82 -6.87 0.47
C ILE A 40 -16.12 -7.48 1.69
N LEU A 41 -15.00 -6.89 2.11
CA LEU A 41 -14.24 -7.37 3.28
C LEU A 41 -15.07 -7.33 4.56
N GLN A 42 -15.88 -6.29 4.77
CA GLN A 42 -16.75 -6.18 5.95
C GLN A 42 -17.90 -7.18 5.94
N LEU A 43 -18.43 -7.53 4.76
CA LEU A 43 -19.55 -8.47 4.62
C LEU A 43 -19.09 -9.93 4.70
N HIS A 44 -17.96 -10.26 4.08
CA HIS A 44 -17.50 -11.63 3.92
C HIS A 44 -16.36 -12.01 4.88
N GLY A 45 -15.72 -11.04 5.54
CA GLY A 45 -14.59 -11.26 6.42
C GLY A 45 -13.25 -11.51 5.71
N GLU A 46 -13.28 -11.69 4.38
CA GLU A 46 -12.09 -11.92 3.55
C GLU A 46 -12.20 -11.16 2.22
N LEU A 47 -11.06 -10.74 1.68
CA LEU A 47 -10.94 -10.14 0.34
C LEU A 47 -9.62 -10.57 -0.29
N LYS A 48 -9.65 -10.97 -1.57
CA LYS A 48 -8.44 -11.28 -2.34
C LYS A 48 -8.28 -10.31 -3.49
N THR A 49 -7.08 -9.76 -3.64
CA THR A 49 -6.71 -8.88 -4.76
C THR A 49 -5.30 -9.25 -5.26
N SER A 50 -4.84 -8.57 -6.30
CA SER A 50 -3.49 -8.73 -6.83
C SER A 50 -2.95 -7.41 -7.36
N ILE A 51 -1.64 -7.22 -7.28
CA ILE A 51 -0.92 -6.13 -7.94
C ILE A 51 0.44 -6.64 -8.42
N ALA A 52 0.80 -6.29 -9.66
CA ALA A 52 1.97 -6.84 -10.35
C ALA A 52 2.01 -8.38 -10.24
N ASN A 53 3.09 -8.97 -9.71
CA ASN A 53 3.23 -10.41 -9.48
C ASN A 53 2.86 -10.83 -8.04
N GLY A 54 2.22 -9.94 -7.27
CA GLY A 54 1.80 -10.20 -5.90
C GLY A 54 0.31 -10.46 -5.77
N GLU A 55 -0.04 -11.47 -4.98
CA GLU A 55 -1.38 -11.77 -4.50
C GLU A 55 -1.51 -11.23 -3.07
N ILE A 56 -2.64 -10.60 -2.76
CA ILE A 56 -2.94 -10.03 -1.44
C ILE A 56 -4.22 -10.67 -0.92
N THR A 57 -4.16 -11.23 0.29
CA THR A 57 -5.34 -11.69 1.01
C THR A 57 -5.53 -10.86 2.25
N TYR A 58 -6.68 -10.21 2.37
CA TYR A 58 -7.11 -9.47 3.55
C TYR A 58 -8.07 -10.31 4.37
N GLU A 59 -7.92 -10.29 5.69
CA GLU A 59 -8.73 -11.12 6.58
C GLU A 59 -9.12 -10.32 7.84
N VAL A 60 -10.39 -10.42 8.24
CA VAL A 60 -10.92 -9.87 9.48
C VAL A 60 -10.72 -10.88 10.62
N LYS A 61 -10.00 -10.48 11.67
CA LYS A 61 -9.84 -11.25 12.91
C LYS A 61 -10.23 -10.37 14.10
N GLY A 62 -11.42 -10.60 14.63
CA GLY A 62 -12.02 -9.73 15.65
C GLY A 62 -12.19 -8.30 15.12
N ASP A 63 -11.72 -7.31 15.89
CA ASP A 63 -11.78 -5.89 15.51
C ASP A 63 -10.63 -5.44 14.58
N TYR A 64 -9.90 -6.36 13.98
CA TYR A 64 -8.71 -6.04 13.17
C TYR A 64 -8.79 -6.66 11.79
N VAL A 65 -8.23 -5.95 10.81
CA VAL A 65 -7.94 -6.48 9.48
C VAL A 65 -6.44 -6.66 9.36
N PHE A 66 -6.03 -7.80 8.84
CA PHE A 66 -4.66 -8.15 8.50
C PHE A 66 -4.54 -8.34 6.99
N TYR A 67 -3.33 -8.27 6.46
CA TYR A 67 -3.06 -8.75 5.12
C TYR A 67 -1.89 -9.75 5.09
N THR A 68 -2.00 -10.70 4.18
CA THR A 68 -0.98 -11.67 3.79
C THR A 68 -0.62 -11.39 2.33
N ALA A 69 0.68 -11.43 2.02
CA ALA A 69 1.19 -11.30 0.67
C ALA A 69 1.82 -12.60 0.19
N LYS A 70 1.72 -12.86 -1.11
CA LYS A 70 2.29 -14.03 -1.74
C LYS A 70 2.71 -13.70 -3.16
N LYS A 71 3.87 -14.21 -3.61
CA LYS A 71 4.25 -14.13 -5.03
C LYS A 71 3.39 -15.11 -5.85
N LYS A 72 2.89 -14.66 -7.00
CA LYS A 72 2.12 -15.48 -7.94
C LYS A 72 2.92 -16.74 -8.29
N ASN A 73 2.24 -17.89 -8.29
CA ASN A 73 2.83 -19.22 -8.51
C ASN A 73 3.91 -19.66 -7.50
N SER A 74 4.10 -18.95 -6.37
CA SER A 74 4.94 -19.42 -5.26
C SER A 74 4.12 -20.26 -4.27
N ALA A 75 4.78 -21.01 -3.40
CA ALA A 75 4.16 -21.59 -2.20
C ALA A 75 4.35 -20.71 -0.96
N GLU A 76 5.38 -19.85 -0.96
CA GLU A 76 5.75 -19.00 0.17
C GLU A 76 4.72 -17.89 0.41
N LYS A 77 4.40 -17.66 1.68
CA LYS A 77 3.46 -16.62 2.14
C LYS A 77 4.11 -15.79 3.22
N TYR A 78 3.81 -14.50 3.18
CA TYR A 78 4.22 -13.52 4.17
C TYR A 78 2.97 -13.03 4.90
N GLU A 79 2.75 -13.56 6.11
CA GLU A 79 1.50 -13.41 6.85
C GLU A 79 1.55 -12.25 7.87
N ASN A 80 0.38 -11.69 8.16
CA ASN A 80 0.19 -10.69 9.23
C ASN A 80 1.12 -9.46 9.12
N LEU A 81 1.44 -9.04 7.89
CA LEU A 81 2.44 -8.02 7.60
C LEU A 81 2.09 -6.65 8.20
N ARG A 82 0.82 -6.26 8.12
CA ARG A 82 0.26 -5.11 8.83
C ARG A 82 -1.12 -5.43 9.36
N LYS A 83 -1.56 -4.63 10.33
CA LYS A 83 -2.93 -4.65 10.84
C LYS A 83 -3.53 -3.25 10.95
N VAL A 84 -4.85 -3.17 10.78
CA VAL A 84 -5.63 -1.95 11.02
C VAL A 84 -6.85 -2.28 11.87
N LYS A 85 -7.17 -1.41 12.84
CA LYS A 85 -8.34 -1.60 13.71
C LYS A 85 -9.61 -1.10 13.02
N LEU A 86 -10.62 -1.96 12.97
CA LEU A 86 -11.99 -1.61 12.60
C LEU A 86 -12.60 -0.74 13.71
N GLY A 87 -13.17 0.39 13.30
CA GLY A 87 -13.91 1.28 14.20
C GLY A 87 -15.41 1.03 14.13
N LYS A 88 -16.13 1.57 15.12
CA LYS A 88 -17.60 1.55 15.15
C LYS A 88 -18.25 2.43 14.09
N ILE A 89 -17.54 3.46 13.61
CA ILE A 89 -18.06 4.43 12.62
C ILE A 89 -17.70 3.95 11.22
N SER A 90 -18.69 3.48 10.46
CA SER A 90 -18.52 2.84 9.14
C SER A 90 -17.72 3.70 8.15
N THR A 91 -18.03 4.99 8.05
CA THR A 91 -17.32 5.92 7.15
C THR A 91 -15.84 6.09 7.50
N LEU A 92 -15.51 6.16 8.80
CA LEU A 92 -14.12 6.26 9.24
C LEU A 92 -13.38 4.94 9.02
N THR A 93 -14.06 3.82 9.25
CA THR A 93 -13.52 2.49 8.98
C THR A 93 -13.25 2.30 7.49
N SER A 94 -14.17 2.68 6.61
CA SER A 94 -13.95 2.63 5.15
C SER A 94 -12.76 3.48 4.73
N LYS A 95 -12.64 4.73 5.22
CA LYS A 95 -11.47 5.58 4.94
C LYS A 95 -10.15 4.99 5.45
N ARG A 96 -10.16 4.29 6.59
CA ARG A 96 -8.98 3.56 7.10
C ARG A 96 -8.62 2.38 6.21
N LEU A 97 -9.61 1.62 5.77
CA LEU A 97 -9.41 0.47 4.87
C LEU A 97 -8.85 0.91 3.52
N GLN A 98 -9.35 1.99 2.93
CA GLN A 98 -8.79 2.56 1.69
C GLN A 98 -7.28 2.84 1.81
N LYS A 99 -6.87 3.47 2.92
CA LYS A 99 -5.44 3.73 3.20
C LYS A 99 -4.64 2.47 3.46
N PHE A 100 -5.26 1.49 4.10
CA PHE A 100 -4.66 0.20 4.35
C PHE A 100 -4.40 -0.56 3.04
N PHE A 101 -5.38 -0.59 2.13
CA PHE A 101 -5.26 -1.23 0.81
C PHE A 101 -4.21 -0.55 -0.06
N ALA A 102 -4.19 0.78 -0.13
CA ALA A 102 -3.17 1.51 -0.87
C ALA A 102 -1.75 1.22 -0.33
N GLN A 103 -1.61 1.16 1.01
CA GLN A 103 -0.32 0.82 1.62
C GLN A 103 0.12 -0.61 1.29
N SER A 104 -0.77 -1.60 1.44
CA SER A 104 -0.43 -2.99 1.17
C SER A 104 -0.13 -3.23 -0.30
N GLU A 105 -0.82 -2.56 -1.21
CA GLU A 105 -0.52 -2.62 -2.64
C GLU A 105 0.87 -2.08 -2.97
N VAL A 106 1.30 -0.97 -2.34
CA VAL A 106 2.69 -0.48 -2.49
C VAL A 106 3.71 -1.43 -1.87
N ASP A 107 3.44 -1.95 -0.67
CA ASP A 107 4.33 -2.92 -0.02
C ASP A 107 4.50 -4.16 -0.91
N VAL A 108 3.41 -4.70 -1.45
CA VAL A 108 3.40 -5.90 -2.30
C VAL A 108 4.07 -5.63 -3.64
N LEU A 109 3.80 -4.50 -4.27
CA LEU A 109 4.47 -4.08 -5.50
C LEU A 109 5.99 -4.05 -5.35
N ALA A 110 6.48 -3.45 -4.25
CA ALA A 110 7.91 -3.31 -3.99
C ALA A 110 8.63 -4.65 -3.77
N ASN A 111 7.90 -5.71 -3.41
CA ASN A 111 8.48 -7.03 -3.16
C ASN A 111 8.22 -8.01 -4.32
N PHE A 112 7.11 -7.86 -5.05
CA PHE A 112 6.72 -8.73 -6.16
C PHE A 112 6.43 -7.93 -7.44
N PRO A 113 7.44 -7.24 -8.00
CA PRO A 113 7.28 -6.44 -9.22
C PRO A 113 7.02 -7.31 -10.45
N LEU A 114 6.61 -6.65 -11.54
CA LEU A 114 6.66 -7.23 -12.88
C LEU A 114 8.11 -7.45 -13.33
N PRO A 115 8.37 -8.33 -14.31
CA PRO A 115 9.71 -8.49 -14.87
C PRO A 115 10.23 -7.15 -15.41
N GLY A 116 11.48 -6.82 -15.05
CA GLY A 116 12.15 -5.57 -15.43
C GLY A 116 13.61 -5.79 -15.74
N VAL A 117 14.31 -4.71 -16.09
CA VAL A 117 15.75 -4.74 -16.41
C VAL A 117 16.60 -5.00 -15.17
N ASN A 118 16.14 -4.56 -13.99
CA ASN A 118 16.91 -4.68 -12.76
C ASN A 118 16.73 -6.08 -12.14
N PRO A 119 17.84 -6.75 -11.76
CA PRO A 119 17.75 -8.01 -11.01
C PRO A 119 17.02 -7.76 -9.69
N GLN A 120 16.20 -8.73 -9.29
CA GLN A 120 15.50 -8.74 -8.01
C GLN A 120 16.17 -9.76 -7.11
N GLU A 121 16.37 -9.42 -5.84
CA GLU A 121 16.87 -10.38 -4.86
C GLU A 121 15.80 -11.45 -4.60
N GLU A 122 16.26 -12.69 -4.39
CA GLU A 122 15.39 -13.78 -4.01
C GLU A 122 15.26 -13.87 -2.49
N GLY A 123 14.03 -13.66 -1.99
CA GLY A 123 13.65 -13.91 -0.61
C GLY A 123 13.48 -12.66 0.26
N GLY A 124 12.65 -12.79 1.29
CA GLY A 124 12.32 -11.72 2.22
C GLY A 124 11.17 -10.83 1.77
N PHE A 125 10.63 -10.05 2.71
CA PHE A 125 9.57 -9.08 2.45
C PHE A 125 9.86 -7.79 3.22
N GLY A 126 10.34 -6.77 2.50
CA GLY A 126 10.78 -5.48 3.05
C GLY A 126 9.72 -4.39 2.93
N PHE A 127 9.48 -3.64 4.00
CA PHE A 127 8.58 -2.49 4.00
C PHE A 127 8.93 -1.49 5.10
N PHE A 128 8.43 -0.25 4.96
CA PHE A 128 8.63 0.78 5.99
C PHE A 128 7.84 0.43 7.26
N ALA A 129 8.51 0.48 8.41
CA ALA A 129 7.89 0.26 9.72
C ALA A 129 6.67 1.17 9.94
N CYS A 130 6.79 2.47 9.63
CA CYS A 130 5.67 3.40 9.63
C CYS A 130 5.02 3.45 8.24
N PRO A 131 3.72 3.13 8.09
CA PRO A 131 3.03 3.28 6.82
C PRO A 131 2.80 4.76 6.49
N PHE A 132 2.62 5.10 5.21
CA PHE A 132 2.47 6.48 4.72
C PHE A 132 1.21 7.19 5.25
N TYR A 133 0.21 6.43 5.69
CA TYR A 133 -0.96 7.01 6.36
C TYR A 133 -0.73 7.36 7.83
N ASP A 134 0.34 6.89 8.47
CA ASP A 134 0.71 7.28 9.83
C ASP A 134 1.54 8.57 9.80
N LEU A 135 1.14 9.55 10.59
CA LEU A 135 1.86 10.81 10.72
C LEU A 135 3.29 10.61 11.25
N ASN A 136 3.56 9.52 11.98
CA ASN A 136 4.91 9.19 12.43
C ASN A 136 5.89 8.91 11.28
N TYR A 137 5.41 8.55 10.09
CA TYR A 137 6.24 8.43 8.89
C TYR A 137 6.92 9.77 8.59
N TYR A 138 6.15 10.86 8.56
CA TYR A 138 6.65 12.20 8.19
C TYR A 138 7.56 12.83 9.25
N SER A 139 7.47 12.39 10.50
CA SER A 139 8.33 12.90 11.58
C SER A 139 9.52 12.00 11.89
N ASN A 140 9.73 10.90 11.16
CA ASN A 140 10.71 9.87 11.50
C ASN A 140 10.55 9.41 12.97
N GLY A 141 9.31 9.16 13.39
CA GLY A 141 8.99 8.70 14.74
C GLY A 141 8.98 9.78 15.83
N ARG A 142 9.28 11.06 15.52
CA ARG A 142 9.28 12.17 16.50
C ARG A 142 7.87 12.64 16.90
N GLY A 143 6.84 11.83 16.67
CA GLY A 143 5.46 12.10 17.06
C GLY A 143 4.60 12.71 15.95
N LYS A 144 3.28 12.59 16.15
CA LYS A 144 2.26 12.89 15.13
C LYS A 144 2.07 14.38 14.85
N ILE A 145 2.29 15.25 15.84
CA ILE A 145 2.13 16.71 15.68
C ILE A 145 3.17 17.23 14.69
N ILE A 146 4.45 16.91 14.91
CA ILE A 146 5.55 17.25 13.99
C ILE A 146 5.29 16.63 12.61
N GLY A 147 4.79 15.40 12.59
CA GLY A 147 4.49 14.68 11.35
C GLY A 147 3.41 15.37 10.51
N PHE A 148 2.39 15.93 11.15
CA PHE A 148 1.34 16.70 10.49
C PHE A 148 1.92 17.93 9.76
N PHE A 149 2.72 18.75 10.45
CA PHE A 149 3.34 19.94 9.83
C PHE A 149 4.26 19.57 8.66
N LYS A 150 5.10 18.54 8.83
CA LYS A 150 5.98 18.05 7.76
C LYS A 150 5.22 17.50 6.56
N LYS A 151 4.10 16.81 6.79
CA LYS A 151 3.24 16.32 5.71
C LYS A 151 2.67 17.46 4.87
N LEU A 152 2.29 18.58 5.49
CA LEU A 152 1.77 19.75 4.78
C LEU A 152 2.84 20.45 3.93
N GLN A 153 4.11 20.39 4.36
CA GLN A 153 5.25 20.95 3.63
C GLN A 153 5.71 20.05 2.46
N ALA A 154 5.49 18.73 2.53
CA ALA A 154 5.89 17.75 1.52
C ALA A 154 4.96 17.70 0.28
N LYS A 155 4.46 18.87 -0.16
CA LYS A 155 3.59 19.06 -1.34
C LYS A 155 4.39 19.18 -2.65
N ASP A 156 5.53 18.52 -2.74
CA ASP A 156 6.19 18.38 -4.03
C ASP A 156 5.56 17.18 -4.74
N ASP A 157 4.61 17.48 -5.64
CA ASP A 157 3.70 16.51 -6.27
C ASP A 157 4.15 16.11 -7.69
N GLU A 158 5.34 16.49 -8.15
CA GLU A 158 5.81 16.22 -9.51
C GLU A 158 5.70 14.73 -9.92
N LEU A 159 6.10 13.81 -9.03
CA LEU A 159 5.97 12.37 -9.29
C LEU A 159 4.51 11.90 -9.33
N LEU A 160 3.64 12.51 -8.52
CA LEU A 160 2.21 12.21 -8.54
C LEU A 160 1.57 12.73 -9.84
N GLU A 161 1.91 13.95 -10.25
CA GLU A 161 1.44 14.54 -11.51
C GLU A 161 1.87 13.68 -12.71
N LYS A 162 3.13 13.22 -12.72
CA LYS A 162 3.63 12.27 -13.74
C LYS A 162 2.84 10.95 -13.76
N LEU A 163 2.48 10.42 -12.58
CA LEU A 163 1.66 9.21 -12.48
C LEU A 163 0.21 9.45 -12.96
N LEU A 164 -0.37 10.60 -12.65
CA LEU A 164 -1.73 10.95 -13.10
C LEU A 164 -1.81 11.24 -14.61
N ALA A 165 -0.70 11.63 -15.23
CA ALA A 165 -0.59 11.81 -16.67
C ALA A 165 -0.23 10.52 -17.44
N SER A 166 -0.01 9.40 -16.74
CA SER A 166 0.39 8.10 -17.31
C SER A 166 -0.76 7.29 -17.90
#